data_AF-A0A7U4J8T5-F1
#
_entry.id   AF-A0A7U4J8T5-F1
#
_cell.length_a   1.000
_cell.length_b   1.000
_cell.length_c   1.000
_cell.angle_alpha   90.00
_cell.angle_beta   90.00
_cell.angle_gamma   90.00
#
_symmetry.space_group_name_H-M   'P 1'
#
loop_
_entity.id
_entity.type
_entity.pdbx_description
1 polymer ?
#
loop_
_entity_poly.entity_id
_entity_poly.type
_entity_poly.pdbx_seq_one_letter_code
_entity_poly.pdbx_strand_id
1 'polypeptide(L)'
;MTRRTFGDIDAQARADERVGVVRHAAAHADRVRAAVARGAIDADTGALTIRHVAAFADEVTTGLHVGGADSPATRRVVRMMLDAAGLLGRRGGGSRDDG
;
A
#
# COMPACT_ATOMS: atom_id res chain seq x y z
N MET A 1 -30.57 12.85 -2.25
CA MET A 1 -29.75 11.62 -2.07
C MET A 1 -29.22 11.24 -3.45
N THR A 2 -27.95 11.55 -3.74
CA THR A 2 -27.38 11.37 -5.09
C THR A 2 -27.19 9.87 -5.37
N ARG A 3 -27.78 9.37 -6.46
CA ARG A 3 -27.72 7.95 -6.83
C ARG A 3 -26.32 7.66 -7.38
N ARG A 4 -25.61 6.67 -6.81
CA ARG A 4 -24.29 6.23 -7.30
C ARG A 4 -24.43 5.55 -8.65
N THR A 5 -23.51 5.83 -9.56
CA THR A 5 -23.42 5.16 -10.87
C THR A 5 -22.68 3.83 -10.75
N PHE A 6 -22.81 2.95 -11.75
CA PHE A 6 -21.99 1.73 -11.81
C PHE A 6 -20.49 2.04 -11.81
N GLY A 7 -20.08 3.14 -12.46
CA GLY A 7 -18.68 3.60 -12.45
C GLY A 7 -18.20 4.00 -11.06
N ASP A 8 -19.05 4.59 -10.22
CA ASP A 8 -18.71 4.93 -8.84
C ASP A 8 -18.54 3.68 -7.96
N ILE A 9 -19.36 2.65 -8.20
CA ILE A 9 -19.30 1.39 -7.47
C ILE A 9 -18.02 0.63 -7.85
N ASP A 10 -17.70 0.53 -9.14
CA ASP A 10 -16.47 -0.13 -9.61
C ASP A 10 -15.22 0.61 -9.10
N ALA A 11 -15.22 1.96 -9.15
CA ALA A 11 -14.11 2.75 -8.60
C ALA A 11 -13.88 2.49 -7.10
N GLN A 12 -14.95 2.34 -6.31
CA GLN A 12 -14.84 2.00 -4.90
C GLN A 12 -14.30 0.59 -4.69
N ALA A 13 -14.82 -0.41 -5.41
CA ALA A 13 -14.36 -1.79 -5.31
C ALA A 13 -12.86 -1.93 -5.64
N ARG A 14 -12.39 -1.25 -6.69
CA ARG A 14 -10.97 -1.19 -7.06
C ARG A 14 -10.11 -0.51 -6.00
N ALA A 15 -10.64 0.52 -5.35
CA ALA A 15 -9.93 1.17 -4.26
C ALA A 15 -9.83 0.28 -3.02
N ASP A 16 -10.92 -0.41 -2.66
CA ASP A 16 -10.96 -1.37 -1.54
C ASP A 16 -9.95 -2.50 -1.74
N GLU A 17 -9.88 -3.07 -2.95
CA GLU A 17 -8.90 -4.09 -3.34
C GLU A 17 -7.46 -3.61 -3.07
N ARG A 18 -7.12 -2.41 -3.55
CA ARG A 18 -5.75 -1.87 -3.43
C ARG A 18 -5.36 -1.58 -2.00
N VAL A 19 -6.28 -1.01 -1.23
CA VAL A 19 -6.06 -0.78 0.21
C VAL A 19 -5.90 -2.11 0.94
N GLY A 20 -6.66 -3.13 0.55
CA GLY A 20 -6.48 -4.50 1.02
C GLY A 20 -5.07 -5.03 0.77
N VAL A 21 -4.51 -4.82 -0.43
CA VAL A 21 -3.14 -5.22 -0.76
C VAL A 21 -2.11 -4.48 0.09
N VAL A 22 -2.24 -3.17 0.30
CA VAL A 22 -1.29 -2.42 1.15
C VAL A 22 -1.33 -2.91 2.59
N ARG A 23 -2.51 -3.16 3.14
CA ARG A 23 -2.67 -3.73 4.48
C ARG A 23 -2.04 -5.12 4.58
N HIS A 24 -2.26 -5.95 3.56
CA HIS A 24 -1.65 -7.28 3.50
C HIS A 24 -0.13 -7.22 3.45
N ALA A 25 0.43 -6.31 2.64
CA ALA A 25 1.87 -6.10 2.51
C ALA A 25 2.49 -5.66 3.84
N ALA A 26 1.86 -4.75 4.58
CA ALA A 26 2.29 -4.33 5.91
C ALA A 26 2.31 -5.51 6.90
N ALA A 27 1.21 -6.27 6.98
CA ALA A 27 1.13 -7.44 7.84
C ALA A 27 2.12 -8.56 7.45
N HIS A 28 2.43 -8.69 6.16
CA HIS A 28 3.46 -9.61 5.70
C HIS A 28 4.86 -9.15 6.12
N ALA A 29 5.18 -7.86 5.99
CA ALA A 29 6.44 -7.30 6.45
C ALA A 29 6.65 -7.53 7.96
N ASP A 30 5.62 -7.39 8.78
CA ASP A 30 5.69 -7.66 10.22
C ASP A 30 5.96 -9.14 10.52
N ARG A 31 5.34 -10.06 9.77
CA ARG A 31 5.62 -11.50 9.88
C ARG A 31 7.07 -11.83 9.51
N VAL A 32 7.63 -11.16 8.49
CA VAL A 32 9.04 -11.32 8.11
C VAL A 32 9.97 -10.76 9.18
N ARG A 33 9.69 -9.57 9.75
CA ARG A 33 10.46 -9.02 10.87
C ARG A 33 10.48 -9.96 12.07
N ALA A 34 9.33 -10.53 12.42
CA ALA A 34 9.22 -11.53 13.47
C ALA A 34 9.99 -12.83 13.14
N ALA A 35 10.17 -13.15 11.86
CA ALA A 35 10.95 -14.32 11.41
C ALA A 35 12.45 -14.11 11.52
N VAL A 36 12.91 -12.90 11.19
CA VAL A 36 14.30 -12.49 11.42
C VAL A 36 14.60 -12.46 12.92
N ALA A 37 13.73 -11.86 13.73
CA ALA A 37 13.94 -11.73 15.18
C ALA A 37 14.08 -13.08 15.90
N ARG A 38 13.40 -14.13 15.42
CA ARG A 38 13.48 -15.50 15.97
C ARG A 38 14.57 -16.36 15.31
N GLY A 39 15.37 -15.81 14.39
CA GLY A 39 16.44 -16.52 13.69
C GLY A 39 15.97 -17.54 12.64
N ALA A 40 14.71 -17.48 12.21
CA ALA A 40 14.18 -18.39 11.19
C ALA A 40 14.55 -17.96 9.76
N ILE A 41 14.93 -16.70 9.58
CA ILE A 41 15.38 -16.09 8.31
C ILE A 41 16.57 -15.19 8.66
N ASP A 42 17.60 -15.17 7.82
CA ASP A 42 18.70 -14.22 7.99
C ASP A 42 18.24 -12.77 7.74
N ALA A 43 18.99 -11.81 8.28
CA ALA A 43 18.61 -10.40 8.24
C ALA A 43 18.54 -9.84 6.82
N ASP A 44 19.44 -10.27 5.92
CA ASP A 44 19.55 -9.74 4.55
C ASP A 44 18.38 -10.24 3.69
N THR A 45 18.07 -11.54 3.77
CA THR A 45 16.90 -12.13 3.12
C THR A 45 15.61 -11.51 3.64
N GLY A 46 15.50 -11.27 4.95
CA GLY A 46 14.36 -10.59 5.54
C GLY A 46 14.18 -9.17 5.01
N ALA A 47 15.28 -8.39 4.95
CA ALA A 47 15.26 -7.03 4.42
C ALA A 47 14.91 -6.99 2.93
N LEU A 48 15.45 -7.90 2.12
CA LEU A 48 15.13 -8.01 0.70
C LEU A 48 13.65 -8.35 0.47
N THR A 49 13.13 -9.33 1.22
CA THR A 49 11.72 -9.74 1.15
C THR A 49 10.79 -8.58 1.47
N ILE A 50 11.08 -7.82 2.53
CA ILE A 50 10.29 -6.64 2.91
C ILE A 50 10.29 -5.59 1.79
N ARG A 51 11.45 -5.34 1.15
CA ARG A 51 11.55 -4.40 0.03
C ARG A 51 10.70 -4.85 -1.17
N HIS A 52 10.76 -6.12 -1.55
CA HIS A 52 9.96 -6.65 -2.68
C HIS A 52 8.46 -6.58 -2.41
N VAL A 53 8.03 -6.91 -1.19
CA VAL A 53 6.61 -6.83 -0.79
C VAL A 53 6.12 -5.37 -0.81
N ALA A 54 6.97 -4.42 -0.37
CA ALA A 54 6.64 -3.00 -0.45
C ALA A 54 6.55 -2.50 -1.90
N ALA A 55 7.48 -2.90 -2.77
CA ALA A 55 7.48 -2.53 -4.18
C ALA A 55 6.22 -3.05 -4.90
N PHE A 56 5.85 -4.32 -4.67
CA PHE A 56 4.62 -4.89 -5.21
C PHE A 56 3.36 -4.12 -4.77
N ALA A 57 3.27 -3.73 -3.50
CA ALA A 57 2.14 -2.94 -3.02
C ALA A 57 2.08 -1.53 -3.67
N ASP A 58 3.24 -0.94 -3.97
CA ASP A 58 3.35 0.34 -4.69
C ASP A 58 2.85 0.22 -6.14
N GLU A 59 3.22 -0.87 -6.84
CA GLU A 59 2.72 -1.18 -8.19
C GLU A 59 1.20 -1.42 -8.22
N VAL A 60 0.66 -2.04 -7.17
CA VAL A 60 -0.78 -2.28 -7.05
C VAL A 60 -1.54 -0.97 -6.81
N THR A 61 -1.04 -0.12 -5.92
CA THR A 61 -1.68 1.18 -5.62
C THR A 61 -1.66 2.16 -6.79
N THR A 62 -0.58 2.14 -7.58
CA THR A 62 -0.39 3.01 -8.75
C THR A 62 -1.08 2.50 -10.01
N GLY A 63 -1.61 1.27 -10.01
CA GLY A 63 -2.23 0.66 -11.18
C GLY A 63 -1.23 0.22 -12.25
N LEU A 64 0.08 0.22 -11.96
CA LEU A 64 1.13 -0.17 -12.91
C LEU A 64 1.10 -1.67 -13.25
N HIS A 65 0.43 -2.48 -12.43
CA HIS A 65 0.21 -3.91 -12.62
C HIS A 65 -0.87 -4.27 -13.66
N VAL A 66 -1.73 -3.31 -14.05
CA VAL A 66 -2.78 -3.51 -15.05
C VAL A 66 -2.45 -2.75 -16.33
N GLY A 67 -2.64 -3.40 -17.49
CA GLY A 67 -2.39 -2.81 -18.80
C GLY A 67 -3.40 -1.70 -19.10
N GLY A 68 -3.10 -0.48 -18.65
CA GLY A 68 -3.91 0.72 -18.83
C GLY A 68 -3.89 1.60 -17.59
N ALA A 69 -3.61 2.89 -17.76
CA ALA A 69 -3.60 3.82 -16.63
C ALA A 69 -4.98 3.93 -15.98
N ASP A 70 -5.03 3.91 -14.65
CA ASP A 70 -6.28 4.01 -13.90
C ASP A 70 -7.15 5.21 -14.28
N SER A 71 -8.46 5.08 -14.06
CA SER A 71 -9.34 6.24 -14.14
C SER A 71 -8.97 7.28 -13.07
N PRO A 72 -9.14 8.60 -13.34
CA PRO A 72 -8.95 9.64 -12.33
C PRO A 72 -9.82 9.44 -11.07
N ALA A 73 -11.01 8.86 -11.21
CA ALA A 73 -11.90 8.54 -10.09
C ALA A 73 -11.27 7.49 -9.16
N THR A 74 -10.76 6.38 -9.72
CA THR A 74 -10.09 5.32 -8.95
C THR A 74 -8.89 5.87 -8.19
N ARG A 75 -8.03 6.68 -8.84
CA ARG A 75 -6.87 7.29 -8.17
C ARG A 75 -7.26 8.19 -7.00
N ARG A 76 -8.34 8.97 -7.15
CA ARG A 76 -8.86 9.84 -6.08
C ARG A 76 -9.34 9.01 -4.89
N VAL A 77 -10.12 7.96 -5.11
CA VAL A 77 -10.64 7.10 -4.04
C VAL A 77 -9.50 6.38 -3.31
N VAL A 78 -8.54 5.81 -4.06
CA VAL A 78 -7.35 5.17 -3.48
C VAL A 78 -6.58 6.13 -2.58
N ARG A 79 -6.34 7.37 -3.05
CA ARG A 79 -5.65 8.39 -2.24
C ARG A 79 -6.41 8.70 -0.95
N MET A 80 -7.72 8.94 -1.04
CA MET A 80 -8.55 9.22 0.14
C MET A 80 -8.52 8.07 1.16
N MET A 81 -8.57 6.82 0.69
CA MET A 81 -8.54 5.66 1.58
C MET A 81 -7.18 5.41 2.22
N LEU A 82 -6.09 5.66 1.48
CA LEU A 82 -4.73 5.57 2.01
C LEU A 82 -4.47 6.67 3.06
N ASP A 83 -4.98 7.89 2.86
CA ASP A 83 -4.90 8.99 3.83
C ASP A 83 -5.70 8.64 5.09
N ALA A 84 -6.94 8.16 4.93
CA ALA A 84 -7.79 7.74 6.03
C ALA A 84 -7.18 6.57 6.84
N ALA A 85 -6.38 5.72 6.19
CA ALA A 85 -5.67 4.62 6.83
C ALA A 85 -4.30 5.04 7.44
N GLY A 86 -3.88 6.30 7.29
CA GLY A 86 -2.56 6.77 7.73
C GLY A 86 -1.38 6.14 6.97
N LEU A 87 -1.63 5.69 5.74
CA LEU A 87 -0.66 4.98 4.89
C LEU A 87 0.03 5.91 3.89
N LEU A 88 -0.54 7.08 3.63
CA LEU A 88 0.10 8.19 2.93
C LEU A 88 0.90 9.01 3.95
N GLY A 89 2.23 9.04 3.81
CA GLY A 89 3.07 9.93 4.63
C GLY A 89 4.17 9.32 5.49
N ARG A 90 4.65 8.09 5.22
CA ARG A 90 5.91 7.58 5.81
C ARG A 90 7.15 7.71 4.91
N ARG A 91 7.07 8.53 3.85
CA ARG A 91 8.24 8.99 3.07
C ARG A 91 8.33 10.52 3.24
N GLY A 92 9.09 11.03 4.23
CA GLY A 92 9.39 12.47 4.29
C GLY A 92 9.54 13.14 5.66
N GLY A 93 9.43 12.44 6.78
CA GLY A 93 9.66 13.02 8.11
C GLY A 93 11.04 12.69 8.66
N GLY A 94 12.11 13.06 7.95
CA GLY A 94 13.45 13.05 8.54
C GLY A 94 13.46 14.06 9.69
N SER A 95 13.66 13.57 10.91
CA SER A 95 14.02 14.38 12.07
C SER A 95 15.18 15.27 11.66
N ARG A 96 14.92 16.58 11.53
CA ARG A 96 15.98 17.56 11.72
C ARG A 96 16.20 17.60 13.22
N ASP A 97 17.25 16.91 13.64
CA ASP A 97 17.89 17.17 14.91
C ASP A 97 18.45 18.60 14.82
N ASP A 98 17.76 19.54 15.44
CA ASP A 98 18.29 20.86 15.79
C ASP A 98 18.05 21.03 17.31
N GLY A 99 19.08 20.76 18.11
CA GLY A 99 19.08 20.92 19.57
C GLY A 99 20.22 20.20 20.25
#